data_AF-A0A9D6E2F2-F1
#
_entry.id   AF-A0A9D6E2F2-F1
#
_cell.length_a   1.000
_cell.length_b   1.000
_cell.length_c   1.000
_cell.angle_alpha   90.00
_cell.angle_beta   90.00
_cell.angle_gamma   90.00
#
_symmetry.space_group_name_H-M   'P 1'
#
loop_
_entity.id
_entity.type
_entity.pdbx_description
1 polymer ?
#
loop_
_entity_poly.entity_id
_entity_poly.type
_entity_poly.pdbx_seq_one_letter_code
_entity_poly.pdbx_strand_id
1 'polypeptide(L)'
;MMKATIEILSGPQDGKEILIADIANIGRDEQNEVSLPTDRYVSRRHAVVRREEGQYVLEDLGSTNGSFVDDRRVTGLISISNGQVFKIGRTLLRILYR
;
A
#
# COMPACT_ATOMS: atom_id res chain seq x y z
N MET A 1 -17.75 -4.35 -10.14
CA MET A 1 -16.58 -3.72 -9.50
C MET A 1 -15.46 -4.74 -9.49
N MET A 2 -14.24 -4.33 -9.86
CA MET A 2 -13.06 -5.18 -9.75
C MET A 2 -12.64 -5.17 -8.29
N LYS A 3 -12.40 -6.34 -7.70
CA LYS A 3 -11.91 -6.45 -6.33
C LYS A 3 -10.41 -6.63 -6.38
N ALA A 4 -9.67 -5.89 -5.56
CA ALA A 4 -8.26 -6.11 -5.35
C ALA A 4 -7.98 -6.54 -3.92
N THR A 5 -6.91 -7.28 -3.72
CA THR A 5 -6.39 -7.67 -2.42
C THR A 5 -5.03 -7.03 -2.25
N ILE A 6 -4.78 -6.42 -1.08
CA ILE A 6 -3.43 -6.09 -0.63
C ILE A 6 -2.99 -7.18 0.34
N GLU A 7 -1.89 -7.84 0.00
CA GLU A 7 -1.22 -8.84 0.83
C GLU A 7 0.00 -8.21 1.51
N ILE A 8 0.16 -8.49 2.80
CA ILE A 8 1.34 -8.11 3.58
C ILE A 8 2.36 -9.25 3.49
N LEU A 9 3.57 -8.95 3.02
CA LEU A 9 4.63 -9.93 2.73
C LEU A 9 5.77 -9.95 3.76
N SER A 10 5.67 -9.14 4.82
CA SER A 10 6.74 -9.05 5.82
C SER A 10 6.26 -8.43 7.13
N GLY A 11 7.03 -8.64 8.19
CA GLY A 11 6.75 -8.07 9.50
C GLY A 11 5.69 -8.85 10.29
N PRO A 12 5.17 -8.29 11.38
CA PRO A 12 4.29 -9.02 12.30
C PRO A 12 2.92 -9.44 11.73
N GLN A 13 2.52 -8.86 10.58
CA GLN A 13 1.26 -9.18 9.90
C GLN A 13 1.49 -9.92 8.57
N ASP A 14 2.66 -10.53 8.38
CA ASP A 14 2.98 -11.33 7.19
C ASP A 14 1.90 -12.40 6.91
N GLY A 15 1.57 -12.55 5.62
CA GLY A 15 0.50 -13.42 5.13
C GLY A 15 -0.92 -12.87 5.28
N LYS A 16 -1.11 -11.67 5.87
CA LYS A 16 -2.43 -11.05 5.97
C LYS A 16 -2.87 -10.51 4.61
N GLU A 17 -4.08 -10.88 4.21
CA GLU A 17 -4.75 -10.40 3.01
C GLU A 17 -5.89 -9.44 3.36
N ILE A 18 -5.96 -8.31 2.66
CA ILE A 18 -6.94 -7.25 2.89
C ILE A 18 -7.66 -6.97 1.57
N LEU A 19 -8.96 -7.27 1.52
CA LEU A 19 -9.79 -6.94 0.38
C LEU A 19 -10.03 -5.43 0.35
N ILE A 20 -9.71 -4.80 -0.78
CA ILE A 20 -9.94 -3.38 -1.01
C ILE A 20 -10.94 -3.18 -2.15
N ALA A 21 -11.66 -2.06 -2.08
CA ALA A 21 -12.52 -1.60 -3.17
C ALA A 21 -11.67 -0.86 -4.23
N ASP A 22 -12.14 0.30 -4.70
CA ASP A 22 -11.39 1.14 -5.64
C ASP A 22 -10.38 2.06 -4.94
N ILE A 23 -10.42 2.18 -3.61
CA ILE A 23 -9.49 3.00 -2.82
C ILE A 23 -9.19 2.33 -1.47
N ALA A 24 -7.95 2.44 -1.02
CA ALA A 24 -7.49 2.02 0.30
C ALA A 24 -6.36 2.92 0.79
N ASN A 25 -6.55 3.52 1.96
CA ASN A 25 -5.50 4.19 2.69
C ASN A 25 -4.61 3.16 3.38
N ILE A 26 -3.32 3.46 3.42
CA ILE A 26 -2.30 2.66 4.09
C ILE A 26 -1.62 3.54 5.13
N GLY A 27 -1.54 3.05 6.36
CA GLY A 27 -0.93 3.82 7.43
C GLY A 27 -0.92 3.09 8.76
N ARG A 28 -0.28 3.72 9.75
CA ARG A 28 -0.16 3.16 11.10
C ARG A 28 -1.41 3.38 11.94
N ASP A 29 -2.26 4.34 11.57
CA ASP A 29 -3.56 4.53 12.24
C ASP A 29 -4.46 3.32 11.99
N GLU A 30 -5.25 2.92 12.98
CA GLU A 30 -6.20 1.80 12.90
C GLU A 30 -7.40 2.13 12.00
N GLN A 31 -7.62 3.41 11.70
CA GLN A 31 -8.66 3.87 10.79
C GLN A 31 -8.34 3.67 9.30
N ASN A 32 -7.11 3.30 8.93
CA ASN A 32 -6.78 3.00 7.53
C ASN A 32 -7.30 1.62 7.14
N GLU A 33 -7.73 1.46 5.88
CA GLU A 33 -8.12 0.17 5.32
C GLU A 33 -6.98 -0.86 5.43
N VAL A 34 -5.73 -0.42 5.19
CA VAL A 34 -4.52 -1.19 5.45
C VAL A 34 -3.78 -0.58 6.63
N SER A 35 -4.16 -1.02 7.83
CA SER A 35 -3.52 -0.60 9.07
C SER A 35 -2.29 -1.44 9.42
N LEU A 36 -1.15 -0.77 9.61
CA LEU A 36 0.16 -1.32 9.97
C LEU A 36 0.61 -0.77 11.36
N PRO A 37 -0.09 -1.11 12.46
CA PRO A 37 0.03 -0.39 13.74
C PRO A 37 1.42 -0.53 14.40
N THR A 38 2.12 -1.64 14.14
CA THR A 38 3.41 -1.97 14.77
C THR A 38 4.62 -1.45 14.00
N ASP A 39 4.47 -1.06 12.73
CA ASP A 39 5.57 -0.50 11.93
C ASP A 39 5.75 0.99 12.22
N ARG A 40 6.69 1.32 13.12
CA ARG A 40 6.99 2.70 13.52
C ARG A 40 7.53 3.58 12.38
N TYR A 41 7.93 3.00 11.25
CA TYR A 41 8.37 3.74 10.07
C TYR A 41 7.20 4.15 9.18
N VAL A 42 6.01 3.64 9.46
CA VAL A 42 4.78 4.03 8.78
C VAL A 42 4.15 5.23 9.48
N SER A 43 3.75 6.21 8.68
CA SER A 43 3.08 7.43 9.14
C SER A 43 1.62 7.10 9.43
N ARG A 44 0.93 7.89 10.26
CA ARG A 44 -0.49 7.60 10.61
C ARG A 44 -1.36 7.46 9.35
N ARG A 45 -1.19 8.38 8.41
CA ARG A 45 -1.66 8.29 7.02
C ARG A 45 -0.42 8.38 6.14
N HIS A 46 -0.05 7.30 5.45
CA HIS A 46 1.26 7.19 4.80
C HIS A 46 1.14 7.19 3.28
N ALA A 47 0.28 6.35 2.74
CA ALA A 47 0.07 6.23 1.30
C ALA A 47 -1.39 5.90 1.00
N VAL A 48 -1.77 6.02 -0.25
CA VAL A 48 -3.07 5.54 -0.76
C VAL A 48 -2.85 4.71 -2.01
N VAL A 49 -3.55 3.59 -2.09
CA VAL A 49 -3.74 2.84 -3.32
C VAL A 49 -5.14 3.15 -3.82
N ARG A 50 -5.27 3.56 -5.08
CA ARG A 50 -6.57 3.84 -5.69
C ARG A 50 -6.61 3.43 -7.14
N ARG A 51 -7.81 3.22 -7.66
CA ARG A 51 -8.04 2.86 -9.05
C ARG A 51 -8.26 4.11 -9.90
N GLU A 52 -7.47 4.28 -10.95
CA GLU A 52 -7.60 5.33 -11.96
C GLU A 52 -7.59 4.71 -13.35
N GLU A 53 -8.56 5.07 -14.19
CA GLU A 53 -8.63 4.62 -15.59
C GLU A 53 -8.47 3.09 -15.78
N GLY A 54 -8.96 2.32 -14.79
CA GLY A 54 -8.89 0.85 -14.79
C GLY A 54 -7.61 0.26 -14.22
N GLN A 55 -6.58 1.06 -13.92
CA GLN A 55 -5.32 0.65 -13.29
C GLN A 55 -5.28 1.02 -11.81
N TYR A 56 -4.47 0.33 -11.02
CA TYR A 56 -4.18 0.76 -9.64
C TYR A 56 -2.95 1.65 -9.63
N VAL A 57 -3.03 2.73 -8.86
CA VAL A 57 -1.93 3.67 -8.62
C VAL A 57 -1.63 3.76 -7.14
N LEU A 58 -0.37 4.01 -6.81
CA LEU A 58 0.11 4.31 -5.46
C LEU A 58 0.58 5.77 -5.41
N GLU A 59 0.21 6.43 -4.32
CA GLU A 59 0.66 7.77 -3.99
C GLU A 59 1.14 7.81 -2.53
N ASP A 60 2.35 8.32 -2.32
CA ASP A 60 2.85 8.64 -0.99
C ASP A 60 2.27 9.99 -0.54
N LEU A 61 1.68 10.04 0.66
CA LEU A 61 0.92 11.21 1.15
C LEU A 61 1.80 12.16 1.98
N GLY A 62 3.08 12.29 1.63
CA GLY A 62 4.05 13.09 2.38
C GLY A 62 4.55 12.37 3.63
N SER A 63 4.75 11.06 3.53
CA SER A 63 5.18 10.25 4.64
C SER A 63 6.62 10.55 5.06
N THR A 64 6.95 10.26 6.34
CA THR A 64 8.27 10.56 6.90
C THR A 64 9.39 9.72 6.27
N ASN A 65 9.13 8.43 6.01
CA ASN A 65 10.15 7.50 5.51
C ASN A 65 9.99 7.17 4.02
N GLY A 66 8.91 7.63 3.39
CA GLY A 66 8.60 7.36 2.00
C GLY A 66 8.05 5.96 1.75
N SER A 67 7.45 5.85 0.56
CA SER A 67 7.02 4.61 -0.08
C SER A 67 7.99 4.26 -1.22
N PHE A 68 8.12 2.98 -1.57
CA PHE A 68 9.03 2.52 -2.62
C PHE A 68 8.42 1.44 -3.50
N VAL A 69 8.75 1.45 -4.80
CA VAL A 69 8.46 0.40 -5.77
C VAL A 69 9.74 0.08 -6.51
N ASP A 70 10.13 -1.19 -6.59
CA ASP A 70 11.40 -1.64 -7.22
C ASP A 70 12.62 -0.85 -6.71
N ASP A 71 12.69 -0.65 -5.39
CA ASP A 71 13.71 0.15 -4.68
C ASP A 71 13.80 1.63 -5.07
N ARG A 72 12.87 2.14 -5.87
CA ARG A 72 12.76 3.55 -6.23
C ARG A 72 11.71 4.22 -5.35
N ARG A 73 12.06 5.38 -4.79
CA ARG A 73 11.14 6.17 -3.97
C ARG A 73 9.98 6.66 -4.84
N VAL A 74 8.76 6.50 -4.34
CA VAL A 74 7.56 7.01 -4.99
C VAL A 74 7.57 8.54 -4.95
N THR A 75 7.33 9.16 -6.10
CA THR A 75 7.14 10.60 -6.24
C THR A 75 5.89 10.86 -7.07
N GLY A 76 4.90 11.54 -6.49
CA GLY A 76 3.59 11.71 -7.13
C GLY A 76 2.82 10.39 -7.23
N LEU A 77 2.06 10.23 -8.31
CA LEU A 77 1.27 9.05 -8.64
C LEU A 77 2.08 8.10 -9.51
N ILE A 78 2.14 6.83 -9.13
CA ILE A 78 2.76 5.77 -9.93
C ILE A 78 1.78 4.62 -10.14
N SER A 79 1.78 4.02 -11.32
CA SER A 79 1.02 2.79 -11.58
C SER A 79 1.65 1.60 -10.88
N ILE A 80 0.83 0.75 -10.26
CA ILE A 80 1.25 -0.54 -9.72
C ILE A 80 0.53 -1.66 -10.47
N SER A 81 1.31 -2.58 -11.02
CA SER A 81 0.82 -3.73 -11.76
C SER A 81 0.36 -4.86 -10.84
N ASN A 82 -0.48 -5.75 -11.38
CA ASN A 82 -0.93 -6.95 -10.67
C ASN A 82 0.28 -7.80 -10.24
N GLY A 83 0.34 -8.14 -8.95
CA GLY A 83 1.43 -8.90 -8.36
C GLY A 83 2.69 -8.10 -8.05
N GLN A 84 2.74 -6.80 -8.37
CA GLN A 84 3.91 -5.96 -8.09
C GLN A 84 4.04 -5.70 -6.58
N VAL A 85 5.28 -5.78 -6.11
CA VAL A 85 5.63 -5.55 -4.70
C VAL A 85 6.01 -4.09 -4.50
N PHE A 86 5.54 -3.52 -3.40
CA PHE A 86 5.86 -2.18 -2.97
C PHE A 86 6.12 -2.14 -1.46
N LYS A 87 6.86 -1.14 -0.99
CA LYS A 87 7.28 -0.99 0.41
C LYS A 87 6.69 0.27 1.01
N ILE A 88 6.09 0.13 2.18
CA ILE A 88 5.53 1.22 2.99
C ILE A 88 6.22 1.16 4.36
N GLY A 89 6.97 2.20 4.71
CA GLY A 89 7.86 2.14 5.88
C GLY A 89 8.89 1.00 5.75
N ARG A 90 8.76 -0.05 6.56
CA ARG A 90 9.57 -1.28 6.48
C ARG A 90 8.80 -2.48 5.97
N THR A 91 7.50 -2.33 5.74
CA THR A 91 6.62 -3.43 5.37
C THR A 91 6.53 -3.55 3.85
N LEU A 92 6.83 -4.73 3.33
CA LEU A 92 6.56 -5.13 1.95
C LEU A 92 5.10 -5.55 1.79
N LEU A 93 4.46 -5.07 0.73
CA LEU A 93 3.10 -5.37 0.35
C LEU A 93 3.03 -5.73 -1.13
N ARG A 94 1.98 -6.42 -1.53
CA ARG A 94 1.67 -6.74 -2.92
C ARG A 94 0.20 -6.50 -3.19
N ILE A 95 -0.12 -5.97 -4.38
CA ILE A 95 -1.50 -5.86 -4.85
C ILE A 95 -1.84 -7.01 -5.81
N LEU A 96 -3.01 -7.61 -5.65
CA LEU A 96 -3.53 -8.67 -6.51
C LEU A 96 -4.93 -8.32 -7.00
N TYR A 97 -5.19 -8.42 -8.29
CA TYR A 97 -6.51 -8.17 -8.88
C TYR A 97 -6.77 -9.04 -10.11
N ARG A 98 -8.06 -9.25 -10.42
CA ARG A 98 -8.56 -10.07 -11.55
C ARG A 98 -9.52 -9.28 -12.42
#